data_AF-A0A2V9YME1-F1
#
_entry.id   AF-A0A2V9YME1-F1
#
_cell.length_a   1.000
_cell.length_b   1.000
_cell.length_c   1.000
_cell.angle_alpha   90.00
_cell.angle_beta   90.00
_cell.angle_gamma   90.00
#
_symmetry.space_group_name_H-M   'P 1'
#
loop_
_entity.id
_entity.type
_entity.pdbx_description
1 polymer ?
#
loop_
_entity_poly.entity_id
_entity_poly.type
_entity_poly.pdbx_seq_one_letter_code
_entity_poly.pdbx_strand_id
1 'polypeptide(L)'
;MNSWIWAGAGLLLALVPCGISIFRGEPTDRLVGLEMAGVVESILLIVLPEAFRRPDFTDLAVAAALLAFGSGLVFARFLLERWL
;
A
#
# COMPACT_ATOMS: atom_id res chain seq x y z
N MET A 1 -8.62 -21.15 -13.75
CA MET A 1 -8.64 -19.86 -13.02
C MET A 1 -7.19 -19.49 -12.74
N ASN A 2 -6.77 -18.27 -13.10
CA ASN A 2 -5.36 -17.87 -13.06
C ASN A 2 -4.90 -17.70 -11.59
N SER A 3 -3.72 -18.21 -11.23
CA SER A 3 -3.15 -18.09 -9.87
C SER A 3 -3.02 -16.62 -9.43
N TRP A 4 -2.78 -15.74 -10.38
CA TRP A 4 -2.68 -14.29 -10.19
C TRP A 4 -3.98 -13.64 -9.70
N ILE A 5 -5.14 -14.18 -10.06
CA ILE A 5 -6.43 -13.67 -9.55
C ILE A 5 -6.57 -13.97 -8.06
N TRP A 6 -6.14 -15.16 -7.63
CA TRP A 6 -6.11 -15.53 -6.22
C TRP A 6 -5.10 -14.71 -5.43
N ALA A 7 -3.92 -14.43 -6.01
CA ALA A 7 -2.94 -13.53 -5.40
C ALA A 7 -3.52 -12.11 -5.21
N GLY A 8 -4.17 -11.55 -6.24
CA GLY A 8 -4.83 -10.25 -6.14
C GLY A 8 -5.95 -10.21 -5.10
N ALA A 9 -6.77 -11.26 -5.02
CA ALA A 9 -7.81 -11.37 -4.00
C ALA A 9 -7.23 -11.45 -2.58
N GLY A 10 -6.12 -12.18 -2.39
CA GLY A 10 -5.40 -12.25 -1.12
C GLY A 10 -4.83 -10.89 -0.70
N LEU A 11 -4.24 -10.15 -1.65
CA LEU A 11 -3.75 -8.78 -1.40
C LEU A 11 -4.88 -7.83 -1.03
N LEU A 12 -6.04 -7.89 -1.70
CA LEU A 12 -7.22 -7.10 -1.33
C LEU A 12 -7.70 -7.39 0.10
N LEU A 13 -7.67 -8.66 0.52
CA LEU A 13 -7.97 -9.02 1.90
C LEU A 13 -6.92 -8.49 2.89
N ALA A 14 -5.65 -8.42 2.48
CA ALA A 14 -4.58 -7.83 3.29
C ALA A 14 -4.72 -6.31 3.49
N LEU A 15 -5.44 -5.59 2.62
CA LEU A 15 -5.78 -4.18 2.86
C LEU A 15 -6.77 -3.98 4.02
N VAL A 16 -7.59 -4.99 4.36
CA VAL A 16 -8.59 -4.87 5.44
C VAL A 16 -7.96 -4.57 6.80
N PRO A 17 -6.96 -5.35 7.29
CA PRO A 17 -6.29 -5.02 8.55
C PRO A 17 -5.54 -3.68 8.50
N CYS A 18 -4.96 -3.30 7.36
CA CYS A 18 -4.34 -1.98 7.18
C CYS A 18 -5.38 -0.85 7.31
N GLY A 19 -6.57 -1.02 6.74
CA GLY A 19 -7.67 -0.06 6.91
C GLY A 19 -8.08 0.06 8.38
N ILE A 20 -8.16 -1.06 9.10
CA ILE A 20 -8.49 -1.06 10.53
C ILE A 20 -7.46 -0.26 11.34
N SER A 21 -6.15 -0.47 11.11
CA SER A 21 -5.11 0.28 11.84
C SER A 21 -5.14 1.78 11.51
N ILE A 22 -5.43 2.15 10.26
CA ILE A 22 -5.58 3.56 9.85
C ILE A 22 -6.75 4.27 10.55
N PHE A 23 -7.87 3.58 10.80
CA PHE A 23 -9.05 4.20 11.42
C PHE A 23 -9.09 4.11 12.95
N ARG A 24 -8.45 3.11 13.56
CA ARG A 24 -8.53 2.85 15.01
C ARG A 24 -7.24 3.06 15.80
N GLY A 25 -6.08 3.14 15.14
CA GLY A 25 -4.79 3.19 15.82
C GLY A 25 -4.42 4.55 16.42
N GLU A 26 -3.39 4.55 17.27
CA GLU A 26 -2.68 5.77 17.68
C GLU A 26 -1.97 6.43 16.48
N PRO A 27 -1.55 7.70 16.55
CA PRO A 27 -0.95 8.41 15.41
C PRO A 27 0.20 7.66 14.71
N THR A 28 1.02 6.95 15.48
CA THR A 28 2.09 6.06 15.01
C THR A 28 1.56 4.81 14.30
N ASP A 29 0.59 4.12 14.89
CA ASP A 29 -0.05 2.93 14.28
C ASP A 29 -0.79 3.27 12.99
N ARG A 30 -1.40 4.46 12.91
CA ARG A 30 -2.05 4.96 11.70
C ARG A 30 -1.06 5.20 10.56
N LEU A 31 0.12 5.74 10.88
CA LEU A 31 1.21 5.91 9.91
C LEU A 31 1.73 4.56 9.42
N VAL A 32 1.99 3.62 10.33
CA VAL A 32 2.43 2.26 9.95
C VAL A 32 1.39 1.56 9.09
N GLY A 33 0.10 1.73 9.43
CA GLY A 33 -1.01 1.21 8.62
C GLY A 33 -1.05 1.80 7.22
N LEU A 34 -0.82 3.10 7.08
CA LEU A 34 -0.78 3.81 5.79
C LEU A 34 0.40 3.35 4.93
N GLU A 35 1.60 3.25 5.51
CA GLU A 35 2.79 2.77 4.81
C GLU A 35 2.63 1.34 4.31
N MET A 36 2.12 0.45 5.18
CA MET A 36 1.85 -0.93 4.79
C MET A 36 0.78 -1.02 3.70
N ALA A 37 -0.26 -0.18 3.75
CA ALA A 37 -1.26 -0.12 2.69
C ALA A 37 -0.65 0.28 1.34
N GLY A 38 0.24 1.28 1.31
CA GLY A 38 0.93 1.72 0.09
C GLY A 38 1.83 0.64 -0.52
N VAL A 39 2.52 -0.15 0.31
CA VAL A 39 3.30 -1.31 -0.16
C VAL A 39 2.40 -2.39 -0.77
N VAL A 40 1.30 -2.74 -0.08
CA VAL A 40 0.35 -3.76 -0.57
C VAL A 40 -0.32 -3.30 -1.87
N GLU A 41 -0.69 -2.02 -1.97
CA GLU A 41 -1.23 -1.41 -3.19
C GLU A 41 -0.24 -1.49 -4.35
N SER A 42 1.04 -1.16 -4.11
CA SER A 42 2.08 -1.23 -5.14
C SER A 42 2.25 -2.66 -5.68
N ILE A 43 2.22 -3.66 -4.80
CA ILE A 43 2.29 -5.08 -5.20
C ILE A 43 1.02 -5.49 -5.95
N LEU A 44 -0.16 -5.01 -5.52
CA LEU A 44 -1.43 -5.28 -6.20
C LEU A 44 -1.41 -4.73 -7.63
N LEU A 45 -0.88 -3.53 -7.83
CA LEU A 45 -0.71 -2.90 -9.16
C LEU A 45 0.24 -3.67 -10.08
N ILE A 46 1.18 -4.46 -9.54
CA ILE A 46 2.04 -5.35 -10.34
C ILE A 46 1.30 -6.64 -10.73
N VAL A 47 0.50 -7.18 -9.82
CA VAL A 47 -0.25 -8.43 -10.03
C VAL A 47 -1.46 -8.25 -10.97
N LEU A 48 -2.07 -7.06 -10.94
CA LEU A 48 -3.22 -6.68 -11.77
C LEU A 48 -2.99 -6.87 -13.28
N PRO A 49 -1.91 -6.33 -13.90
CA PRO A 49 -1.52 -6.58 -15.28
C PRO A 49 -1.55 -8.05 -15.69
N GLU A 50 -0.98 -8.91 -14.84
CA GLU A 50 -0.84 -10.34 -15.10
C GLU A 50 -2.18 -11.07 -14.95
N ALA A 51 -3.02 -10.63 -14.01
CA ALA A 51 -4.37 -11.15 -13.84
C ALA A 51 -5.28 -10.79 -15.03
N PHE A 52 -5.17 -9.57 -15.57
CA PHE A 52 -6.00 -9.04 -16.65
C PHE A 52 -5.40 -9.19 -18.06
N ARG A 53 -4.18 -9.73 -18.18
CA ARG A 53 -3.40 -9.83 -19.43
C ARG A 53 -3.27 -8.48 -20.15
N ARG A 54 -3.04 -7.40 -19.39
CA ARG A 54 -2.82 -6.04 -19.90
C ARG A 54 -1.53 -5.46 -19.32
N PRO A 55 -0.47 -5.23 -20.13
CA PRO A 55 0.86 -4.90 -19.61
C PRO A 55 1.03 -3.46 -19.09
N ASP A 56 0.06 -2.57 -19.33
CA ASP A 56 0.29 -1.11 -19.27
C ASP A 56 0.29 -0.48 -17.86
N PHE A 57 0.12 -1.23 -16.77
CA PHE A 57 0.03 -0.65 -15.41
C PHE A 57 1.31 -0.75 -14.57
N THR A 58 2.40 -1.29 -15.11
CA THR A 58 3.65 -1.48 -14.35
C THR A 58 4.29 -0.15 -13.95
N ASP A 59 4.26 0.86 -14.82
CA ASP A 59 4.76 2.21 -14.52
C ASP A 59 3.99 2.87 -13.37
N LEU A 60 2.69 2.62 -13.28
CA LEU A 60 1.84 3.12 -12.19
C LEU A 60 2.25 2.51 -10.85
N ALA A 61 2.60 1.22 -10.82
CA ALA A 61 3.07 0.55 -9.61
C ALA A 61 4.37 1.18 -9.08
N VAL A 62 5.31 1.49 -9.98
CA VAL A 62 6.59 2.11 -9.61
C VAL A 62 6.36 3.54 -9.11
N ALA A 63 5.54 4.32 -9.81
CA ALA A 63 5.20 5.68 -9.38
C ALA A 63 4.52 5.69 -8.00
N ALA A 64 3.56 4.79 -7.78
CA ALA A 64 2.85 4.65 -6.51
C ALA A 64 3.80 4.26 -5.37
N ALA A 65 4.73 3.33 -5.60
CA ALA A 65 5.72 2.92 -4.59
C ALA A 65 6.62 4.08 -4.16
N LEU A 66 7.09 4.90 -5.11
CA LEU A 66 7.91 6.08 -4.82
C LEU A 66 7.12 7.15 -4.06
N LEU A 67 5.86 7.38 -4.45
CA LEU A 67 4.96 8.32 -3.78
C LEU A 67 4.62 7.88 -2.36
N ALA A 68 4.33 6.59 -2.15
CA ALA A 68 4.06 6.01 -0.84
C ALA A 68 5.25 6.25 0.10
N PHE A 69 6.46 5.87 -0.33
CA PHE A 69 7.68 6.08 0.42
C PHE A 69 7.95 7.56 0.75
N GLY A 70 7.77 8.44 -0.25
CA GLY A 70 7.92 9.88 -0.05
C GLY A 70 6.91 10.44 0.96
N SER A 71 5.65 10.02 0.87
CA SER A 71 4.60 10.45 1.80
C SER A 71 4.88 9.99 3.23
N GLY A 72 5.37 8.76 3.41
CA GLY A 72 5.75 8.20 4.70
C GLY A 72 6.86 8.97 5.39
N LEU A 73 7.90 9.35 4.65
CA LEU A 73 8.99 10.17 5.20
C LEU A 73 8.50 11.54 5.66
N VAL A 74 7.61 12.18 4.89
CA VAL A 74 7.03 13.48 5.25
C VAL A 74 6.20 13.34 6.53
N PHE A 75 5.31 12.34 6.61
CA PHE A 75 4.51 12.12 7.81
C PHE A 75 5.36 11.72 9.02
N ALA A 76 6.35 10.85 8.85
CA ALA A 76 7.28 10.47 9.90
C ALA A 76 8.04 11.68 10.43
N ARG A 77 8.51 12.57 9.53
CA ARG A 77 9.19 13.82 9.92
C ARG A 77 8.27 14.70 10.77
N PHE A 78 7.04 14.95 10.35
CA PHE A 78 6.09 15.75 11.11
C PHE A 78 5.70 15.13 12.47
N LEU A 79 5.57 13.80 12.53
CA LEU A 79 5.30 13.08 13.77
C LEU A 79 6.49 13.20 14.74
N LEU A 80 7.72 13.00 14.24
CA LEU A 80 8.94 13.14 15.02
C LEU A 80 9.19 14.58 15.49
N GLU A 81 8.92 15.60 14.66
CA GLU A 81 9.13 17.01 15.04
C GLU A 81 8.16 17.51 16.12
N ARG A 82 6.96 16.92 16.20
CA ARG A 82 5.87 17.47 17.01
C ARG A 82 5.50 16.61 18.23
N TRP A 83 5.83 15.33 18.25
CA TRP A 83 5.35 14.39 19.28
C TRP A 83 6.45 13.57 19.98
N LEU A 84 7.72 13.71 19.58
CA LEU A 84 8.92 13.15 20.24
C LEU A 84 9.88 14.28 20.60
#